data_AF-A0A9C7PRN3-F1
#
_entry.id   AF-A0A9C7PRN3-F1
#
_cell.length_a   1.000
_cell.length_b   1.000
_cell.length_c   1.000
_cell.angle_alpha   90.00
_cell.angle_beta   90.00
_cell.angle_gamma   90.00
#
_symmetry.space_group_name_H-M   'P 1'
#
loop_
_entity.id
_entity.type
_entity.pdbx_description
1 polymer ?
#
loop_
_entity_poly.entity_id
_entity_poly.type
_entity_poly.pdbx_seq_one_letter_code
_entity_poly.pdbx_strand_id
1 'polypeptide(L)'
;MKLGAFCNNTVLLYCHHKKSRNTTNDVQRASLLCRFKGDILSSSTRSPFLYFSRNKVQSSTWIRATLLEKTEELENWLFDNGVPSIKGKPGLNSHKCRTFLAKTPLKLGEEVLAIPEKFWLTKQLSEKLLGFHVSDLSDEEAIAALLLVETARKEPSFWKPWIKTLPSSDELHHFLLWSNNETQYLESSSTFEDIASLRETASLVFEELNTELFPKFLYPHYEVKYFTLEYFIWALSIVQSFGLYDIVDTCPLVLVPGLEWLTYRYNLNMEDSVVSQYIRIVNISLIRLGPFFRQERRLKIAAPEDLKVGEPVSLVYEGNVSLIDVFYRWGWSLDLDALDEEQMSKMGSCEISFAVATTDQFFDDKEDILDGQKLELLQTFELRHDMGEELLQRILPFLRLVCLKGKDSFILEAVFRSEAWSHLQLPFSYDNEKAVCDLVIQTCQESLERWQQVSEEVIETGMKDSHEIRKKMVRMTKWMEEAVLKRTIEYFERYRAGLGHIEYYQERRLRQLDLLRPLDNTEIVGQLPAEGEGAAGERSFDQFYL
;
A
#
# COMPACT_ATOMS: atom_id res chain seq x y z
N MET A 1 -20.09 39.49 -21.18
CA MET A 1 -18.67 39.92 -21.32
C MET A 1 -18.08 40.03 -19.91
N LYS A 2 -17.49 38.95 -19.42
CA LYS A 2 -16.60 38.86 -18.24
C LYS A 2 -15.99 37.45 -18.30
N LEU A 3 -14.71 37.40 -18.66
CA LEU A 3 -13.86 36.22 -18.71
C LEU A 3 -13.37 35.93 -17.28
N GLY A 4 -13.66 34.74 -16.76
CA GLY A 4 -12.99 34.17 -15.59
C GLY A 4 -11.97 33.16 -16.08
N ALA A 5 -10.69 33.44 -15.85
CA ALA A 5 -9.58 32.59 -16.26
C ALA A 5 -9.47 31.38 -15.32
N PHE A 6 -9.58 30.18 -15.88
CA PHE A 6 -9.12 28.94 -15.26
C PHE A 6 -7.61 28.83 -15.47
N CYS A 7 -6.84 28.75 -14.38
CA CYS A 7 -5.44 28.32 -14.43
C CYS A 7 -5.37 26.84 -14.07
N ASN A 8 -5.16 26.00 -15.07
CA ASN A 8 -4.65 24.65 -14.91
C ASN A 8 -3.16 24.75 -14.57
N ASN A 9 -2.77 24.43 -13.34
CA ASN A 9 -1.37 24.20 -13.01
C ASN A 9 -1.11 22.69 -13.01
N THR A 10 -0.62 22.20 -14.15
CA THR A 10 0.06 20.91 -14.26
C THR A 10 1.43 21.06 -13.60
N VAL A 11 1.59 20.53 -12.39
CA VAL A 11 2.91 20.34 -11.79
C VAL A 11 3.40 18.96 -12.24
N LEU A 12 4.46 18.95 -13.06
CA LEU A 12 5.19 17.74 -13.41
C LEU A 12 5.98 17.29 -12.17
N LEU A 13 5.47 16.28 -11.45
CA LEU A 13 6.19 15.62 -10.37
C LEU A 13 7.12 14.55 -10.96
N TYR A 14 8.42 14.74 -10.77
CA TYR A 14 9.43 13.69 -10.90
C TYR A 14 9.43 12.90 -9.58
N CYS A 15 8.91 11.67 -9.58
CA CYS A 15 9.08 10.75 -8.46
C CYS A 15 10.50 10.16 -8.49
N HIS A 16 11.36 10.59 -7.55
CA HIS A 16 12.66 9.99 -7.33
C HIS A 16 12.55 8.97 -6.17
N HIS A 17 12.65 7.68 -6.50
CA HIS A 17 12.68 6.60 -5.52
C HIS A 17 13.87 6.76 -4.55
N LYS A 18 13.58 6.73 -3.25
CA LYS A 18 14.57 6.72 -2.16
C LYS A 18 15.22 5.33 -2.07
N LYS A 19 16.37 5.13 -2.74
CA LYS A 19 17.29 4.00 -2.48
C LYS A 19 18.30 4.37 -1.40
N SER A 20 18.33 3.59 -0.34
CA SER A 20 19.38 3.63 0.68
C SER A 20 20.63 2.88 0.20
N ARG A 21 21.75 3.63 0.19
CA ARG A 21 23.17 3.25 0.28
C ARG A 21 23.90 2.71 -0.96
N ASN A 22 24.92 3.52 -1.32
CA ASN A 22 26.23 3.19 -1.89
C ASN A 22 26.27 2.23 -3.07
N THR A 23 26.41 2.78 -4.29
CA THR A 23 27.54 2.54 -5.20
C THR A 23 27.46 3.52 -6.37
N THR A 24 28.59 4.14 -6.69
CA THR A 24 28.81 5.03 -7.85
C THR A 24 28.54 4.30 -9.17
N ASN A 25 27.48 4.66 -9.92
CA ASN A 25 27.40 4.55 -11.39
C ASN A 25 26.17 5.22 -12.07
N ASP A 26 25.39 6.08 -11.40
CA ASP A 26 24.10 6.59 -11.92
C ASP A 26 24.15 7.79 -12.90
N VAL A 27 25.30 8.15 -13.48
CA VAL A 27 25.40 9.40 -14.27
C VAL A 27 25.02 9.25 -15.75
N GLN A 28 24.65 8.06 -16.26
CA GLN A 28 24.37 7.89 -17.70
C GLN A 28 22.90 7.74 -18.12
N ARG A 29 21.92 7.73 -17.20
CA ARG A 29 20.49 7.63 -17.57
C ARG A 29 19.79 8.97 -17.87
N ALA A 30 20.48 10.12 -17.77
CA ALA A 30 19.86 11.45 -17.85
C ALA A 30 19.92 12.18 -19.22
N SER A 31 20.30 11.54 -20.34
CA SER A 31 20.59 12.29 -21.58
C SER A 31 19.87 11.85 -22.87
N LEU A 32 18.61 11.42 -22.82
CA LEU A 32 17.81 11.16 -24.04
C LEU A 32 16.39 11.77 -24.05
N LEU A 33 16.06 12.65 -23.11
CA LEU A 33 14.78 13.38 -23.09
C LEU A 33 14.96 14.82 -23.58
N CYS A 34 14.99 15.03 -24.90
CA CYS A 34 14.63 16.31 -25.52
C CYS A 34 14.57 16.18 -27.05
N ARG A 35 13.34 16.09 -27.60
CA ARG A 35 12.84 16.69 -28.86
C ARG A 35 11.72 15.83 -29.46
N PHE A 36 10.48 16.33 -29.40
CA PHE A 36 9.71 16.79 -30.57
C PHE A 36 8.24 17.00 -30.13
N LYS A 37 7.81 18.27 -30.07
CA LYS A 37 6.41 18.68 -30.23
C LYS A 37 6.24 19.12 -31.69
N GLY A 38 5.19 18.65 -32.35
CA GLY A 38 4.85 19.09 -33.70
C GLY A 38 3.63 18.38 -34.28
N ASP A 39 2.48 19.02 -34.09
CA ASP A 39 1.33 19.10 -35.00
C ASP A 39 0.35 17.93 -35.18
N ILE A 40 -0.86 18.22 -34.68
CA ILE A 40 -2.14 17.62 -35.04
C ILE A 40 -2.48 18.04 -36.46
N LEU A 41 -2.65 17.07 -37.37
CA LEU A 41 -3.45 17.24 -38.58
C LEU A 41 -4.29 15.99 -38.82
N SER A 42 -5.58 16.26 -38.96
CA SER A 42 -6.65 15.34 -39.31
C SER A 42 -6.40 14.61 -40.62
N SER A 43 -6.65 13.31 -40.65
CA SER A 43 -7.25 12.67 -41.82
C SER A 43 -7.92 11.36 -41.44
N SER A 44 -9.22 11.30 -41.69
CA SER A 44 -10.02 10.11 -41.72
C SER A 44 -9.48 9.10 -42.73
N THR A 45 -9.30 7.86 -42.33
CA THR A 45 -9.37 6.71 -43.24
C THR A 45 -9.81 5.48 -42.46
N ARG A 46 -10.98 4.98 -42.83
CA ARG A 46 -11.55 3.70 -42.41
C ARG A 46 -10.57 2.57 -42.72
N SER A 47 -10.44 1.60 -41.80
CA SER A 47 -10.37 0.19 -42.22
C SER A 47 -11.05 -0.72 -41.18
N PRO A 48 -11.60 -1.85 -41.64
CA PRO A 48 -12.53 -2.70 -40.90
C PRO A 48 -11.78 -3.79 -40.11
N PHE A 49 -12.41 -4.33 -39.07
CA PHE A 49 -12.44 -5.74 -38.66
C PHE A 49 -12.89 -5.81 -37.20
N LEU A 50 -14.21 -5.71 -37.00
CA LEU A 50 -14.87 -6.06 -35.75
C LEU A 50 -14.92 -7.58 -35.64
N TYR A 51 -14.05 -8.18 -34.83
CA TYR A 51 -14.30 -9.52 -34.29
C TYR A 51 -15.14 -9.37 -33.03
N PHE A 52 -16.47 -9.43 -33.20
CA PHE A 52 -17.39 -9.68 -32.10
C PHE A 52 -17.23 -11.12 -31.63
N SER A 53 -16.50 -11.34 -30.54
CA SER A 53 -16.64 -12.58 -29.76
C SER A 53 -17.86 -12.45 -28.86
N ARG A 54 -19.01 -12.96 -29.34
CA ARG A 54 -20.15 -13.27 -28.48
C ARG A 54 -19.79 -14.48 -27.63
N ASN A 55 -19.25 -14.28 -26.43
CA ASN A 55 -19.17 -15.36 -25.44
C ASN A 55 -20.59 -15.64 -24.92
N LYS A 56 -21.21 -16.68 -25.49
CA LYS A 56 -22.37 -17.35 -24.91
C LYS A 56 -22.00 -17.81 -23.49
N VAL A 57 -22.84 -17.47 -22.52
CA VAL A 57 -22.86 -18.06 -21.17
C VAL A 57 -22.77 -19.57 -21.31
N GLN A 58 -21.62 -20.15 -20.95
CA GLN A 58 -21.38 -21.59 -20.99
C GLN A 58 -22.04 -22.25 -19.76
N SER A 59 -22.62 -23.44 -19.96
CA SER A 59 -23.33 -24.20 -18.93
C SER A 59 -22.43 -24.54 -17.73
N SER A 60 -22.96 -24.34 -16.50
CA SER A 60 -22.27 -24.60 -15.23
C SER A 60 -21.78 -26.03 -15.04
N THR A 61 -22.38 -26.99 -15.75
CA THR A 61 -21.97 -28.41 -15.72
C THR A 61 -20.65 -28.64 -16.44
N TRP A 62 -20.37 -27.90 -17.52
CA TRP A 62 -19.15 -28.05 -18.31
C TRP A 62 -17.94 -27.40 -17.62
N ILE A 63 -18.16 -26.27 -16.94
CA ILE A 63 -17.15 -25.60 -16.10
C ILE A 63 -16.73 -26.53 -14.96
N ARG A 64 -17.68 -27.22 -14.31
CA ARG A 64 -17.38 -28.21 -13.25
C ARG A 64 -16.54 -29.39 -13.76
N ALA A 65 -16.89 -29.98 -14.90
CA ALA A 65 -16.13 -31.11 -15.46
C ALA A 65 -14.69 -30.73 -15.81
N THR A 66 -14.50 -29.58 -16.47
CA THR A 66 -13.17 -29.06 -16.85
C THR A 66 -12.33 -28.71 -15.62
N LEU A 67 -12.95 -28.19 -14.56
CA LEU A 67 -12.27 -27.89 -13.29
C LEU A 67 -11.81 -29.17 -12.61
N LEU A 68 -12.67 -30.18 -12.50
CA LEU A 68 -12.35 -31.49 -11.91
C LEU A 68 -11.18 -32.16 -12.62
N GLU A 69 -11.20 -32.26 -13.96
CA GLU A 69 -10.11 -32.85 -14.75
C GLU A 69 -8.77 -32.14 -14.52
N LYS A 70 -8.77 -30.80 -14.55
CA LYS A 70 -7.56 -30.00 -14.31
C LYS A 70 -6.99 -30.20 -12.91
N THR A 71 -7.84 -30.43 -11.91
CA THR A 71 -7.35 -30.61 -10.54
C THR A 71 -6.89 -32.03 -10.26
N GLU A 72 -7.44 -33.04 -10.93
CA GLU A 72 -6.88 -34.40 -10.90
C GLU A 72 -5.46 -34.41 -11.48
N GLU A 73 -5.19 -33.69 -12.57
CA GLU A 73 -3.82 -33.51 -13.10
C GLU A 73 -2.88 -32.89 -12.05
N LEU A 74 -3.33 -31.88 -11.30
CA LEU A 74 -2.56 -31.24 -10.24
C LEU A 74 -2.30 -32.19 -9.06
N GLU A 75 -3.33 -32.88 -8.56
CA GLU A 75 -3.20 -33.85 -7.46
C GLU A 75 -2.24 -34.98 -7.83
N ASN A 76 -2.35 -35.53 -9.04
CA ASN A 76 -1.46 -36.57 -9.54
C ASN A 76 -0.02 -36.06 -9.67
N TRP A 77 0.19 -34.87 -10.23
CA TRP A 77 1.52 -34.27 -10.34
C TRP A 77 2.17 -34.03 -8.97
N LEU A 78 1.43 -33.53 -7.99
CA LEU A 78 1.92 -33.36 -6.63
C LEU A 78 2.26 -34.70 -5.98
N PHE A 79 1.39 -35.70 -6.13
CA PHE A 79 1.58 -37.05 -5.61
C PHE A 79 2.82 -37.74 -6.19
N ASP A 80 2.96 -37.73 -7.52
CA ASP A 80 4.08 -38.32 -8.25
C ASP A 80 5.42 -37.68 -7.86
N ASN A 81 5.38 -36.45 -7.35
CA ASN A 81 6.54 -35.71 -6.88
C ASN A 81 6.69 -35.70 -5.35
N GLY A 82 6.03 -36.61 -4.63
CA GLY A 82 6.30 -36.87 -3.20
C GLY A 82 5.56 -35.96 -2.22
N VAL A 83 4.50 -35.28 -2.67
CA VAL A 83 3.52 -34.63 -1.79
C VAL A 83 2.45 -35.66 -1.43
N PRO A 84 2.21 -35.96 -0.14
CA PRO A 84 1.14 -36.86 0.25
C PRO A 84 -0.24 -36.34 -0.20
N SER A 85 -1.22 -37.23 -0.32
CA SER A 85 -2.57 -36.90 -0.80
C SER A 85 -3.15 -35.68 -0.07
N ILE A 86 -3.55 -34.67 -0.84
CA ILE A 86 -4.17 -33.45 -0.34
C ILE A 86 -5.46 -33.84 0.37
N LYS A 87 -5.61 -33.46 1.64
CA LYS A 87 -6.84 -33.73 2.42
C LYS A 87 -8.02 -32.85 2.03
N GLY A 88 -7.87 -32.02 1.02
CA GLY A 88 -8.92 -31.22 0.39
C GLY A 88 -9.28 -31.78 -1.00
N LYS A 89 -10.52 -31.56 -1.44
CA LYS A 89 -11.01 -31.81 -2.80
C LYS A 89 -11.36 -30.49 -3.47
N PRO A 90 -11.20 -30.37 -4.78
CA PRO A 90 -11.60 -29.17 -5.51
C PRO A 90 -13.10 -28.91 -5.32
N GLY A 91 -13.46 -27.65 -5.18
CA GLY A 91 -14.83 -27.20 -5.01
C GLY A 91 -14.96 -25.70 -5.26
N LEU A 92 -16.15 -25.20 -4.99
CA LEU A 92 -16.45 -23.79 -5.00
C LEU A 92 -16.89 -23.39 -3.60
N ASN A 93 -16.45 -22.21 -3.13
CA ASN A 93 -16.96 -21.63 -1.89
C ASN A 93 -18.37 -21.05 -2.11
N SER A 94 -18.94 -20.46 -1.06
CA SER A 94 -20.22 -19.72 -1.08
C SER A 94 -20.31 -18.68 -2.21
N HIS A 95 -19.17 -18.06 -2.55
CA HIS A 95 -19.04 -17.00 -3.56
C HIS A 95 -18.73 -17.51 -4.96
N LYS A 96 -18.78 -18.83 -5.18
CA LYS A 96 -18.42 -19.48 -6.44
C LYS A 96 -16.97 -19.27 -6.87
N CYS A 97 -16.08 -18.90 -5.94
CA CYS A 97 -14.64 -18.90 -6.15
C CYS A 97 -14.08 -20.31 -5.91
N ARG A 98 -13.00 -20.64 -6.62
CA ARG A 98 -12.31 -21.94 -6.50
C ARG A 98 -11.75 -22.10 -5.09
N THR A 99 -11.89 -23.29 -4.51
CA THR A 99 -11.32 -23.62 -3.20
C THR A 99 -11.15 -25.13 -3.04
N PHE A 100 -10.38 -25.56 -2.05
CA PHE A 100 -10.32 -26.91 -1.53
C PHE A 100 -11.33 -27.07 -0.39
N LEU A 101 -12.21 -28.06 -0.51
CA LEU A 101 -13.14 -28.48 0.55
C LEU A 101 -12.57 -29.72 1.25
N ALA A 102 -12.66 -29.81 2.57
CA ALA A 102 -12.11 -30.94 3.31
C ALA A 102 -12.73 -32.29 2.83
N LYS A 103 -11.88 -33.25 2.47
CA LYS A 103 -12.26 -34.64 2.08
C LYS A 103 -12.62 -35.49 3.29
N THR A 104 -11.97 -35.22 4.41
CA THR A 104 -12.16 -35.88 5.71
C THR A 104 -12.33 -34.82 6.80
N PRO A 105 -12.91 -35.15 7.96
CA PRO A 105 -12.84 -34.25 9.11
C PRO A 105 -11.38 -33.95 9.46
N LEU A 106 -11.07 -32.71 9.77
CA LEU A 106 -9.72 -32.25 10.15
C LEU A 106 -9.80 -31.57 11.51
N LYS A 107 -8.83 -31.83 12.38
CA LYS A 107 -8.72 -31.13 13.66
C LYS A 107 -7.86 -29.88 13.54
N LEU A 108 -8.07 -28.91 14.42
CA LEU A 108 -7.17 -27.76 14.59
C LEU A 108 -5.69 -28.22 14.64
N GLY A 109 -4.86 -27.59 13.80
CA GLY A 109 -3.42 -27.87 13.70
C GLY A 109 -3.06 -29.12 12.89
N GLU A 110 -4.05 -29.91 12.43
CA GLU A 110 -3.82 -31.07 11.57
C GLU A 110 -3.27 -30.65 10.21
N GLU A 111 -2.29 -31.38 9.69
CA GLU A 111 -1.72 -31.11 8.37
C GLU A 111 -2.76 -31.33 7.26
N VAL A 112 -2.93 -30.30 6.42
CA VAL A 112 -3.78 -30.35 5.22
C VAL A 112 -2.95 -30.67 3.99
N LEU A 113 -1.82 -29.97 3.85
CA LEU A 113 -0.92 -30.02 2.70
C LEU A 113 0.50 -29.63 3.13
N ALA A 114 1.51 -30.27 2.55
CA ALA A 114 2.91 -29.90 2.77
C ALA A 114 3.67 -29.88 1.43
N ILE A 115 3.97 -28.68 0.90
CA ILE A 115 4.59 -28.50 -0.42
C ILE A 115 6.12 -28.35 -0.30
N PRO A 116 6.91 -29.25 -0.92
CA PRO A 116 8.37 -29.15 -0.97
C PRO A 116 8.89 -27.91 -1.68
N GLU A 117 10.06 -27.45 -1.24
CA GLU A 117 10.73 -26.27 -1.81
C GLU A 117 11.04 -26.38 -3.31
N LYS A 118 11.27 -27.59 -3.84
CA LYS A 118 11.53 -27.80 -5.27
C LYS A 118 10.40 -27.32 -6.19
N PHE A 119 9.20 -27.09 -5.66
CA PHE A 119 8.06 -26.58 -6.42
C PHE A 119 7.97 -25.06 -6.42
N TRP A 120 8.65 -24.39 -5.51
CA TRP A 120 8.48 -22.97 -5.28
C TRP A 120 9.11 -22.14 -6.40
N LEU A 121 8.43 -21.07 -6.79
CA LEU A 121 8.99 -20.05 -7.65
C LEU A 121 9.49 -18.91 -6.76
N THR A 122 10.74 -18.50 -6.97
CA THR A 122 11.43 -17.46 -6.19
C THR A 122 12.27 -16.60 -7.12
N LYS A 123 12.64 -15.38 -6.71
CA LYS A 123 13.56 -14.54 -7.48
C LYS A 123 14.88 -15.25 -7.78
N GLN A 124 15.45 -15.97 -6.81
CA GLN A 124 16.69 -16.75 -7.00
C GLN A 124 16.55 -17.80 -8.10
N LEU A 125 15.38 -18.46 -8.18
CA LEU A 125 15.10 -19.40 -9.26
C LEU A 125 14.95 -18.67 -10.61
N SER A 126 14.26 -17.52 -10.62
CA SER A 126 14.13 -16.67 -11.82
C SER A 126 15.50 -16.23 -12.34
N GLU A 127 16.39 -15.72 -11.50
CA GLU A 127 17.75 -15.33 -11.87
C GLU A 127 18.56 -16.52 -12.41
N LYS A 128 18.42 -17.68 -11.78
CA LYS A 128 19.10 -18.91 -12.23
C LYS A 128 18.64 -19.36 -13.61
N LEU A 129 17.36 -19.23 -13.93
CA LEU A 129 16.77 -19.74 -15.18
C LEU A 129 16.76 -18.70 -16.31
N LEU A 130 16.57 -17.42 -15.98
CA LEU A 130 16.41 -16.31 -16.93
C LEU A 130 17.68 -15.45 -17.06
N GLY A 131 18.60 -15.56 -16.10
CA GLY A 131 19.87 -14.82 -16.08
C GLY A 131 19.76 -13.43 -15.46
N PHE A 132 20.78 -12.60 -15.70
CA PHE A 132 20.96 -11.29 -15.07
C PHE A 132 19.87 -10.26 -15.41
N HIS A 133 19.12 -10.46 -16.49
CA HIS A 133 18.04 -9.57 -16.94
C HIS A 133 16.89 -9.41 -15.95
N VAL A 134 16.77 -10.33 -14.99
CA VAL A 134 15.75 -10.25 -13.93
C VAL A 134 16.34 -9.93 -12.56
N SER A 135 17.65 -9.69 -12.48
CA SER A 135 18.33 -9.43 -11.20
C SER A 135 18.01 -8.04 -10.64
N ASP A 136 17.85 -7.04 -11.51
CA ASP A 136 17.53 -5.67 -11.11
C ASP A 136 16.02 -5.44 -10.88
N LEU A 137 15.19 -6.40 -11.27
CA LEU A 137 13.73 -6.37 -11.06
C LEU A 137 13.35 -6.62 -9.60
N SER A 138 12.14 -6.22 -9.22
CA SER A 138 11.56 -6.64 -7.95
C SER A 138 11.36 -8.17 -7.90
N ASP A 139 11.18 -8.74 -6.71
CA ASP A 139 10.90 -10.17 -6.58
C ASP A 139 9.63 -10.57 -7.32
N GLU A 140 8.61 -9.71 -7.29
CA GLU A 140 7.33 -9.93 -7.95
C GLU A 140 7.49 -10.00 -9.47
N GLU A 141 8.16 -9.00 -10.05
CA GLU A 141 8.44 -8.89 -11.48
C GLU A 141 9.31 -10.05 -11.98
N ALA A 142 10.35 -10.42 -11.24
CA ALA A 142 11.24 -11.53 -11.60
C ALA A 142 10.50 -12.88 -11.57
N ILE A 143 9.64 -13.11 -10.58
CA ILE A 143 8.82 -14.32 -10.50
C ILE A 143 7.74 -14.30 -11.61
N ALA A 144 7.14 -13.14 -11.90
CA ALA A 144 6.15 -12.99 -12.97
C ALA A 144 6.75 -13.28 -14.34
N ALA A 145 7.97 -12.79 -14.61
CA ALA A 145 8.71 -13.11 -15.84
C ALA A 145 8.98 -14.62 -15.98
N LEU A 146 9.36 -15.29 -14.89
CA LEU A 146 9.54 -16.75 -14.87
C LEU A 146 8.24 -17.50 -15.14
N LEU A 147 7.15 -17.11 -14.47
CA LEU A 147 5.83 -17.70 -14.67
C LEU A 147 5.37 -17.55 -16.13
N LEU A 148 5.61 -16.38 -16.73
CA LEU A 148 5.27 -16.12 -18.13
C LEU A 148 6.06 -17.02 -19.09
N VAL A 149 7.37 -17.15 -18.89
CA VAL A 149 8.25 -18.00 -19.71
C VAL A 149 7.84 -19.48 -19.60
N GLU A 150 7.57 -19.97 -18.38
CA GLU A 150 7.11 -21.35 -18.16
C GLU A 150 5.71 -21.59 -18.75
N THR A 151 4.85 -20.58 -18.74
CA THR A 151 3.53 -20.63 -19.40
C THR A 151 3.67 -20.77 -20.92
N ALA A 152 4.57 -19.98 -21.51
CA ALA A 152 4.82 -19.96 -22.96
C ALA A 152 5.52 -21.21 -23.49
N ARG A 153 6.14 -22.02 -22.62
CA ARG A 153 6.91 -23.21 -23.03
C ARG A 153 6.02 -24.28 -23.66
N LYS A 154 6.42 -24.78 -24.85
CA LYS A 154 5.75 -25.88 -25.57
C LYS A 154 6.15 -27.25 -25.05
N GLU A 155 7.42 -27.39 -24.67
CA GLU A 155 7.90 -28.59 -23.96
C GLU A 155 7.21 -28.73 -22.60
N PRO A 156 7.14 -29.95 -22.04
CA PRO A 156 6.55 -30.16 -20.73
C PRO A 156 7.40 -29.45 -19.67
N SER A 157 6.97 -28.23 -19.30
CA SER A 157 7.44 -27.54 -18.10
C SER A 157 7.17 -28.40 -16.88
N PHE A 158 8.10 -28.40 -15.92
CA PHE A 158 7.89 -29.05 -14.62
C PHE A 158 6.60 -28.56 -13.95
N TRP A 159 6.27 -27.28 -14.12
CA TRP A 159 5.10 -26.63 -13.54
C TRP A 159 3.86 -26.65 -14.44
N LYS A 160 3.92 -27.24 -15.65
CA LYS A 160 2.80 -27.20 -16.61
C LYS A 160 1.47 -27.69 -16.03
N PRO A 161 1.41 -28.79 -15.23
CA PRO A 161 0.15 -29.24 -14.62
C PRO A 161 -0.49 -28.18 -13.73
N TRP A 162 0.31 -27.48 -12.92
CA TRP A 162 -0.15 -26.38 -12.08
C TRP A 162 -0.50 -25.11 -12.87
N ILE A 163 0.30 -24.73 -13.85
CA ILE A 163 0.02 -23.52 -14.67
C ILE A 163 -1.36 -23.64 -15.35
N LYS A 164 -1.77 -24.84 -15.77
CA LYS A 164 -3.12 -25.08 -16.35
C LYS A 164 -4.27 -24.86 -15.35
N THR A 165 -3.99 -24.94 -14.05
CA THR A 165 -4.97 -24.76 -12.97
C THR A 165 -5.10 -23.32 -12.51
N LEU A 166 -4.15 -22.45 -12.85
CA LEU A 166 -4.21 -21.02 -12.49
C LEU A 166 -5.49 -20.37 -13.02
N PRO A 167 -6.04 -19.39 -12.28
CA PRO A 167 -7.20 -18.63 -12.72
C PRO A 167 -6.87 -17.78 -13.95
N SER A 168 -7.84 -17.61 -14.85
CA SER A 168 -7.72 -16.65 -15.94
C SER A 168 -7.85 -15.21 -15.44
N SER A 169 -7.52 -14.24 -16.28
CA SER A 169 -7.70 -12.81 -15.97
C SER A 169 -9.14 -12.44 -15.58
N ASP A 170 -10.14 -13.11 -16.15
CA ASP A 170 -11.56 -12.88 -15.82
C ASP A 170 -11.95 -13.44 -14.44
N GLU A 171 -11.26 -14.47 -13.99
CA GLU A 171 -11.46 -15.08 -12.66
C GLU A 171 -10.72 -14.33 -11.56
N LEU A 172 -9.77 -13.47 -11.93
CA LEU A 172 -9.03 -12.61 -11.01
C LEU A 172 -9.70 -11.23 -10.89
N HIS A 173 -9.71 -10.70 -9.67
CA HIS A 173 -10.31 -9.40 -9.36
C HIS A 173 -9.28 -8.37 -8.89
N HIS A 174 -7.99 -8.66 -9.10
CA HIS A 174 -6.86 -7.77 -8.85
C HIS A 174 -6.97 -6.46 -9.65
N PHE A 175 -6.64 -5.30 -9.05
CA PHE A 175 -6.82 -3.97 -9.67
C PHE A 175 -6.06 -3.80 -11.00
N LEU A 176 -4.92 -4.46 -11.16
CA LEU A 176 -4.18 -4.48 -12.44
C LEU A 176 -5.01 -4.98 -13.63
N LEU A 177 -5.99 -5.84 -13.38
CA LEU A 177 -6.83 -6.47 -14.41
C LEU A 177 -8.16 -5.74 -14.63
N TRP A 178 -8.37 -4.63 -13.93
CA TRP A 178 -9.55 -3.79 -14.15
C TRP A 178 -9.38 -2.98 -15.43
N SER A 179 -10.48 -2.84 -16.16
CA SER A 179 -10.52 -1.93 -17.30
C SER A 179 -10.48 -0.47 -16.84
N ASN A 180 -10.12 0.44 -17.75
CA ASN A 180 -10.21 1.88 -17.47
C ASN A 180 -11.64 2.32 -17.11
N ASN A 181 -12.65 1.69 -17.74
CA ASN A 181 -14.06 1.95 -17.41
C ASN A 181 -14.43 1.51 -15.99
N GLU A 182 -13.82 0.46 -15.46
CA GLU A 182 -14.03 0.06 -14.07
C GLU A 182 -13.25 0.96 -13.10
N THR A 183 -12.02 1.30 -13.47
CA THR A 183 -11.11 2.06 -12.60
C THR A 183 -11.58 3.51 -12.39
N GLN A 184 -12.30 4.11 -13.35
CA GLN A 184 -12.81 5.48 -13.23
C GLN A 184 -13.77 5.67 -12.02
N TYR A 185 -14.43 4.61 -11.55
CA TYR A 185 -15.30 4.69 -10.38
C TYR A 185 -14.53 4.82 -9.07
N LEU A 186 -13.21 4.63 -9.12
CA LEU A 186 -12.28 4.90 -8.03
C LEU A 186 -11.57 6.25 -8.19
N GLU A 187 -11.88 7.09 -9.19
CA GLU A 187 -11.17 8.38 -9.41
C GLU A 187 -11.19 9.32 -8.19
N SER A 188 -12.21 9.20 -7.34
CA SER A 188 -12.29 9.94 -6.06
C SER A 188 -11.52 9.29 -4.90
N SER A 189 -11.07 8.05 -5.07
CA SER A 189 -10.32 7.29 -4.08
C SER A 189 -8.86 7.73 -4.05
N SER A 190 -8.28 7.71 -2.85
CA SER A 190 -6.83 7.85 -2.67
C SER A 190 -6.00 6.81 -3.44
N THR A 191 -6.61 5.69 -3.79
CA THR A 191 -5.96 4.48 -4.33
C THR A 191 -5.87 4.50 -5.86
N PHE A 192 -6.52 5.46 -6.50
CA PHE A 192 -6.60 5.57 -7.96
C PHE A 192 -5.24 5.79 -8.62
N GLU A 193 -4.45 6.71 -8.05
CA GLU A 193 -3.12 7.04 -8.55
C GLU A 193 -2.16 5.87 -8.37
N ASP A 194 -2.28 5.10 -7.29
CA ASP A 194 -1.48 3.89 -7.07
C ASP A 194 -1.76 2.82 -8.13
N ILE A 195 -3.04 2.61 -8.48
CA ILE A 195 -3.42 1.67 -9.53
C ILE A 195 -2.85 2.11 -10.88
N ALA A 196 -2.87 3.42 -11.18
CA ALA A 196 -2.30 3.96 -12.41
C ALA A 196 -0.77 3.79 -12.45
N SER A 197 -0.08 4.16 -11.37
CA SER A 197 1.37 4.03 -11.19
C SER A 197 1.83 2.58 -11.34
N LEU A 198 1.08 1.63 -10.78
CA LEU A 198 1.37 0.22 -10.91
C LEU A 198 1.26 -0.28 -12.36
N ARG A 199 0.25 0.17 -13.11
CA ARG A 199 0.09 -0.18 -14.54
C ARG A 199 1.21 0.42 -15.39
N GLU A 200 1.62 1.65 -15.11
CA GLU A 200 2.75 2.29 -15.79
C GLU A 200 4.04 1.53 -15.52
N THR A 201 4.32 1.21 -14.25
CA THR A 201 5.49 0.42 -13.84
C THR A 201 5.51 -0.95 -14.54
N ALA A 202 4.40 -1.69 -14.53
CA ALA A 202 4.30 -2.97 -15.22
C ALA A 202 4.54 -2.85 -16.73
N SER A 203 4.12 -1.74 -17.35
CA SER A 203 4.33 -1.47 -18.78
C SER A 203 5.80 -1.22 -19.08
N LEU A 204 6.48 -0.39 -18.28
CA LEU A 204 7.92 -0.11 -18.42
C LEU A 204 8.76 -1.38 -18.25
N VAL A 205 8.48 -2.17 -17.21
CA VAL A 205 9.17 -3.44 -16.97
C VAL A 205 8.93 -4.42 -18.12
N PHE A 206 7.71 -4.49 -18.64
CA PHE A 206 7.42 -5.34 -19.80
C PHE A 206 8.19 -4.88 -21.04
N GLU A 207 8.31 -3.58 -21.30
CA GLU A 207 9.07 -3.04 -22.44
C GLU A 207 10.56 -3.41 -22.35
N GLU A 208 11.15 -3.32 -21.16
CA GLU A 208 12.53 -3.74 -20.90
C GLU A 208 12.69 -5.26 -21.14
N LEU A 209 11.84 -6.09 -20.54
CA LEU A 209 11.86 -7.54 -20.71
C LEU A 209 11.63 -7.97 -22.17
N ASN A 210 10.72 -7.30 -22.87
CA ASN A 210 10.40 -7.58 -24.26
C ASN A 210 11.53 -7.16 -25.22
N THR A 211 12.38 -6.21 -24.80
CA THR A 211 13.56 -5.80 -25.56
C THR A 211 14.77 -6.70 -25.27
N GLU A 212 14.99 -7.06 -24.02
CA GLU A 212 16.25 -7.67 -23.60
C GLU A 212 16.17 -9.19 -23.33
N LEU A 213 15.03 -9.68 -22.86
CA LEU A 213 14.84 -11.06 -22.40
C LEU A 213 14.03 -11.90 -23.38
N PHE A 214 12.77 -11.53 -23.66
CA PHE A 214 11.83 -12.35 -24.44
C PHE A 214 12.26 -12.66 -25.88
N PRO A 215 13.08 -11.84 -26.57
CA PRO A 215 13.63 -12.22 -27.87
C PRO A 215 14.46 -13.52 -27.84
N LYS A 216 15.03 -13.88 -26.68
CA LYS A 216 15.76 -15.14 -26.47
C LYS A 216 14.83 -16.35 -26.40
N PHE A 217 13.56 -16.13 -26.09
CA PHE A 217 12.52 -17.15 -25.91
C PHE A 217 11.52 -17.18 -27.07
N LEU A 218 11.95 -16.78 -28.26
CA LEU A 218 11.14 -16.91 -29.46
C LEU A 218 11.18 -18.34 -30.04
N TYR A 219 10.46 -18.56 -31.13
CA TYR A 219 10.30 -19.84 -31.84
C TYR A 219 11.64 -20.62 -31.98
N PRO A 220 11.67 -21.97 -31.84
CA PRO A 220 10.54 -22.91 -31.92
C PRO A 220 9.96 -23.39 -30.59
N HIS A 221 10.66 -23.26 -29.46
CA HIS A 221 10.31 -23.95 -28.21
C HIS A 221 9.21 -23.26 -27.38
N TYR A 222 8.82 -22.04 -27.75
CA TYR A 222 7.86 -21.23 -27.01
C TYR A 222 6.72 -20.72 -27.91
N GLU A 223 5.57 -20.46 -27.30
CA GLU A 223 4.38 -19.89 -27.91
C GLU A 223 4.41 -18.36 -27.80
N VAL A 224 4.72 -17.69 -28.91
CA VAL A 224 4.91 -16.23 -28.97
C VAL A 224 3.68 -15.44 -28.49
N LYS A 225 2.48 -16.01 -28.60
CA LYS A 225 1.22 -15.37 -28.19
C LYS A 225 1.16 -14.97 -26.71
N TYR A 226 1.99 -15.56 -25.86
CA TYR A 226 2.04 -15.27 -24.43
C TYR A 226 2.97 -14.10 -24.09
N PHE A 227 3.90 -13.71 -24.96
CA PHE A 227 4.80 -12.58 -24.67
C PHE A 227 4.11 -11.25 -25.04
N THR A 228 3.08 -10.90 -24.28
CA THR A 228 2.35 -9.63 -24.39
C THR A 228 2.21 -8.97 -23.02
N LEU A 229 1.99 -7.65 -23.01
CA LEU A 229 1.76 -6.91 -21.78
C LEU A 229 0.57 -7.49 -20.98
N GLU A 230 -0.50 -7.91 -21.66
CA GLU A 230 -1.68 -8.50 -21.02
C GLU A 230 -1.33 -9.77 -20.22
N TYR A 231 -0.53 -10.68 -20.78
CA TYR A 231 -0.12 -11.89 -20.08
C TYR A 231 0.94 -11.61 -19.00
N PHE A 232 1.77 -10.59 -19.18
CA PHE A 232 2.67 -10.15 -18.11
C PHE A 232 1.91 -9.58 -16.92
N ILE A 233 0.91 -8.71 -17.17
CA ILE A 233 0.00 -8.18 -16.14
C ILE A 233 -0.76 -9.33 -15.45
N TRP A 234 -1.23 -10.33 -16.20
CA TRP A 234 -1.82 -11.54 -15.62
C TRP A 234 -0.83 -12.26 -14.70
N ALA A 235 0.40 -12.53 -15.17
CA ALA A 235 1.41 -13.22 -14.37
C ALA A 235 1.78 -12.44 -13.11
N LEU A 236 1.93 -11.11 -13.21
CA LEU A 236 2.18 -10.24 -12.07
C LEU A 236 1.01 -10.25 -11.07
N SER A 237 -0.23 -10.21 -11.57
CA SER A 237 -1.42 -10.32 -10.73
C SER A 237 -1.48 -11.66 -10.01
N ILE A 238 -1.06 -12.78 -10.63
CA ILE A 238 -0.91 -14.08 -9.94
C ILE A 238 0.12 -13.94 -8.81
N VAL A 239 1.31 -13.41 -9.11
CA VAL A 239 2.38 -13.32 -8.10
C VAL A 239 1.96 -12.45 -6.91
N GLN A 240 1.39 -11.27 -7.15
CA GLN A 240 0.89 -10.39 -6.10
C GLN A 240 -0.29 -11.00 -5.33
N SER A 241 -1.09 -11.85 -6.00
CA SER A 241 -2.28 -12.46 -5.40
C SER A 241 -2.01 -13.67 -4.52
N PHE A 242 -0.98 -14.44 -4.84
CA PHE A 242 -0.70 -15.75 -4.24
C PHE A 242 0.70 -15.85 -3.65
N GLY A 243 1.48 -14.78 -3.76
CA GLY A 243 2.82 -14.66 -3.22
C GLY A 243 2.82 -14.67 -1.70
N LEU A 244 3.71 -15.47 -1.13
CA LEU A 244 3.95 -15.54 0.29
C LEU A 244 5.20 -14.74 0.64
N TYR A 245 5.00 -13.68 1.42
CA TYR A 245 6.06 -12.75 1.83
C TYR A 245 6.66 -13.16 3.19
N ASP A 246 7.97 -12.97 3.34
CA ASP A 246 8.71 -13.09 4.60
C ASP A 246 8.57 -14.43 5.34
N ILE A 247 8.23 -15.51 4.61
CA ILE A 247 8.13 -16.86 5.21
C ILE A 247 9.50 -17.50 5.38
N VAL A 248 10.44 -17.17 4.50
CA VAL A 248 11.80 -17.70 4.50
C VAL A 248 12.75 -16.53 4.61
N ASP A 249 13.57 -16.45 5.67
CA ASP A 249 14.51 -15.34 5.89
C ASP A 249 15.42 -15.03 4.69
N THR A 250 15.69 -16.04 3.85
CA THR A 250 16.56 -15.93 2.66
C THR A 250 15.81 -15.62 1.36
N CYS A 251 14.47 -15.68 1.36
CA CYS A 251 13.63 -15.47 0.18
C CYS A 251 12.43 -14.58 0.59
N PRO A 252 12.50 -13.26 0.32
CA PRO A 252 11.46 -12.31 0.72
C PRO A 252 10.08 -12.62 0.12
N LEU A 253 10.04 -13.25 -1.06
CA LEU A 253 8.81 -13.65 -1.73
C LEU A 253 8.93 -15.05 -2.33
N VAL A 254 7.88 -15.86 -2.13
CA VAL A 254 7.77 -17.21 -2.68
C VAL A 254 6.37 -17.43 -3.23
N LEU A 255 6.28 -17.91 -4.48
CA LEU A 255 5.03 -18.40 -5.06
C LEU A 255 5.00 -19.93 -4.99
N VAL A 256 3.99 -20.48 -4.32
CA VAL A 256 3.89 -21.93 -4.04
C VAL A 256 2.67 -22.53 -4.73
N PRO A 257 2.87 -23.53 -5.61
CA PRO A 257 1.77 -24.23 -6.25
C PRO A 257 0.74 -24.82 -5.28
N GLY A 258 -0.55 -24.61 -5.56
CA GLY A 258 -1.68 -25.14 -4.80
C GLY A 258 -2.28 -24.16 -3.79
N LEU A 259 -1.59 -23.05 -3.47
CA LEU A 259 -2.14 -22.01 -2.58
C LEU A 259 -3.30 -21.25 -3.23
N GLU A 260 -3.38 -21.25 -4.55
CA GLU A 260 -4.47 -20.62 -5.28
C GLU A 260 -5.82 -21.31 -5.10
N TRP A 261 -5.81 -22.51 -4.52
CA TRP A 261 -6.99 -23.28 -4.20
C TRP A 261 -7.40 -23.17 -2.73
N LEU A 262 -6.78 -22.32 -1.93
CA LEU A 262 -7.21 -22.08 -0.55
C LEU A 262 -8.19 -20.91 -0.50
N THR A 263 -9.12 -20.94 0.46
CA THR A 263 -9.94 -19.75 0.79
C THR A 263 -9.14 -18.81 1.68
N TYR A 264 -9.18 -17.51 1.41
CA TYR A 264 -8.39 -16.54 2.16
C TYR A 264 -9.29 -15.93 3.22
N ARG A 265 -8.92 -16.11 4.48
CA ARG A 265 -9.59 -15.50 5.63
C ARG A 265 -8.67 -14.48 6.25
N TYR A 266 -9.26 -13.37 6.68
CA TYR A 266 -8.55 -12.31 7.35
C TYR A 266 -9.14 -12.12 8.75
N ASN A 267 -8.28 -12.14 9.75
CA ASN A 267 -8.61 -11.88 11.13
C ASN A 267 -7.89 -10.60 11.55
N LEU A 268 -8.65 -9.61 12.02
CA LEU A 268 -8.06 -8.42 12.62
C LEU A 268 -7.39 -8.78 13.94
N ASN A 269 -6.08 -8.59 14.03
CA ASN A 269 -5.36 -8.71 15.29
C ASN A 269 -5.03 -7.31 15.83
N MET A 270 -5.66 -6.95 16.95
CA MET A 270 -5.57 -5.63 17.59
C MET A 270 -4.57 -5.62 18.76
N GLU A 271 -4.02 -6.77 19.16
CA GLU A 271 -3.19 -6.89 20.37
C GLU A 271 -1.73 -6.41 20.15
N ASP A 272 -1.23 -6.41 18.92
CA ASP A 272 0.11 -5.92 18.54
C ASP A 272 0.08 -4.46 18.04
N SER A 273 -0.59 -3.59 18.80
CA SER A 273 -1.03 -2.24 18.37
C SER A 273 0.05 -1.16 18.19
N VAL A 274 1.36 -1.48 18.19
CA VAL A 274 2.38 -0.41 18.26
C VAL A 274 3.49 -0.46 17.22
N VAL A 275 3.80 -1.59 16.55
CA VAL A 275 5.01 -1.60 15.67
C VAL A 275 4.91 -2.39 14.37
N SER A 276 3.87 -3.19 14.14
CA SER A 276 3.84 -4.09 12.98
C SER A 276 2.64 -3.90 12.07
N GLN A 277 2.78 -3.09 11.02
CA GLN A 277 1.98 -3.18 9.78
C GLN A 277 2.29 -4.48 8.99
N TYR A 278 2.52 -5.58 9.69
CA TYR A 278 2.88 -6.86 9.06
C TYR A 278 1.68 -7.77 9.07
N ILE A 279 1.40 -8.32 7.89
CA ILE A 279 0.48 -9.42 7.72
C ILE A 279 1.24 -10.69 8.07
N ARG A 280 0.74 -11.46 9.03
CA ARG A 280 1.23 -12.80 9.34
C ARG A 280 0.24 -13.85 8.87
N ILE A 281 0.74 -14.98 8.39
CA ILE A 281 -0.08 -16.17 8.14
C ILE A 281 0.07 -17.12 9.31
N VAL A 282 -1.03 -17.42 10.01
CA VAL A 282 -0.96 -18.16 11.29
C VAL A 282 -0.93 -19.68 11.14
N ASN A 283 -1.49 -20.21 10.06
CA ASN A 283 -1.61 -21.65 9.86
C ASN A 283 -0.61 -22.22 8.84
N ILE A 284 0.49 -21.51 8.61
CA ILE A 284 1.65 -21.98 7.83
C ILE A 284 2.86 -22.20 8.74
N SER A 285 3.63 -23.24 8.44
CA SER A 285 4.95 -23.44 9.04
C SER A 285 5.93 -24.05 8.06
N LEU A 286 7.21 -23.69 8.18
CA LEU A 286 8.28 -24.39 7.48
C LEU A 286 8.72 -25.61 8.28
N ILE A 287 8.61 -26.79 7.67
CA ILE A 287 9.06 -28.05 8.27
C ILE A 287 10.24 -28.62 7.49
N ARG A 288 11.09 -29.39 8.16
CA ARG A 288 12.18 -30.15 7.55
C ARG A 288 11.90 -31.62 7.72
N LEU A 289 11.81 -32.35 6.61
CA LEU A 289 11.57 -33.78 6.60
C LEU A 289 12.78 -34.52 6.02
N GLY A 290 13.05 -35.72 6.55
CA GLY A 290 14.14 -36.57 6.08
C GLY A 290 15.34 -36.67 7.03
N PRO A 291 16.31 -37.53 6.70
CA PRO A 291 17.50 -37.74 7.51
C PRO A 291 18.37 -36.47 7.54
N PHE A 292 19.16 -36.31 8.61
CA PHE A 292 19.96 -35.11 8.90
C PHE A 292 20.76 -34.55 7.71
N PHE A 293 21.29 -35.41 6.83
CA PHE A 293 22.10 -35.02 5.67
C PHE A 293 21.30 -34.77 4.37
N ARG A 294 20.00 -35.02 4.36
CA ARG A 294 19.09 -34.78 3.21
C ARG A 294 17.73 -34.31 3.71
N GLN A 295 17.75 -33.23 4.49
CA GLN A 295 16.51 -32.58 4.92
C GLN A 295 15.91 -31.81 3.74
N GLU A 296 14.68 -32.16 3.37
CA GLU A 296 13.88 -31.39 2.42
C GLU A 296 13.02 -30.39 3.20
N ARG A 297 13.08 -29.11 2.83
CA ARG A 297 12.18 -28.09 3.36
C ARG A 297 10.82 -28.23 2.69
N ARG A 298 9.76 -28.16 3.49
CA ARG A 298 8.38 -28.11 3.00
C ARG A 298 7.60 -27.00 3.69
N LEU A 299 6.71 -26.37 2.94
CA LEU A 299 5.71 -25.44 3.44
C LEU A 299 4.50 -26.24 3.90
N LYS A 300 4.32 -26.38 5.20
CA LYS A 300 3.19 -27.07 5.81
C LYS A 300 2.05 -26.09 6.04
N ILE A 301 0.86 -26.48 5.59
CA ILE A 301 -0.41 -25.79 5.84
C ILE A 301 -1.23 -26.65 6.79
N ALA A 302 -1.62 -26.06 7.91
CA ALA A 302 -2.42 -26.72 8.93
C ALA A 302 -3.87 -26.23 8.90
N ALA A 303 -4.80 -27.08 9.36
CA ALA A 303 -6.18 -26.68 9.54
C ALA A 303 -6.25 -25.60 10.64
N PRO A 304 -6.81 -24.42 10.34
CA PRO A 304 -6.88 -23.31 11.30
C PRO A 304 -7.94 -23.51 12.39
N GLU A 305 -8.83 -24.48 12.22
CA GLU A 305 -9.88 -24.87 13.15
C GLU A 305 -10.33 -26.31 12.86
N ASP A 306 -11.28 -26.83 13.64
CA ASP A 306 -11.90 -28.12 13.37
C ASP A 306 -12.83 -28.01 12.14
N LEU A 307 -12.47 -28.68 11.04
CA LEU A 307 -13.22 -28.65 9.79
C LEU A 307 -14.00 -29.95 9.56
N LYS A 308 -15.26 -29.85 9.14
CA LYS A 308 -16.09 -30.96 8.69
C LYS A 308 -15.85 -31.25 7.20
N VAL A 309 -16.24 -32.45 6.78
CA VAL A 309 -16.24 -32.82 5.36
C VAL A 309 -17.08 -31.82 4.56
N GLY A 310 -16.47 -31.24 3.53
CA GLY A 310 -17.11 -30.26 2.66
C GLY A 310 -16.93 -28.80 3.08
N GLU A 311 -16.30 -28.50 4.22
CA GLU A 311 -15.97 -27.12 4.61
C GLU A 311 -14.68 -26.64 3.91
N PRO A 312 -14.57 -25.34 3.56
CA PRO A 312 -13.42 -24.80 2.86
C PRO A 312 -12.17 -24.81 3.73
N VAL A 313 -11.07 -25.29 3.16
CA VAL A 313 -9.73 -25.14 3.72
C VAL A 313 -9.29 -23.70 3.48
N SER A 314 -8.92 -23.02 4.56
CA SER A 314 -8.54 -21.62 4.49
C SER A 314 -7.10 -21.36 4.91
N LEU A 315 -6.55 -20.32 4.30
CA LEU A 315 -5.34 -19.65 4.74
C LEU A 315 -5.75 -18.44 5.58
N VAL A 316 -5.24 -18.37 6.81
CA VAL A 316 -5.64 -17.33 7.77
C VAL A 316 -4.54 -16.31 7.89
N TYR A 317 -4.87 -15.09 7.50
CA TYR A 317 -4.05 -13.91 7.62
C TYR A 317 -4.47 -13.13 8.86
N GLU A 318 -3.49 -12.65 9.60
CA GLU A 318 -3.67 -11.80 10.78
C GLU A 318 -2.80 -10.56 10.63
N GLY A 319 -3.37 -9.40 10.92
CA GLY A 319 -2.61 -8.15 10.90
C GLY A 319 -3.49 -6.94 11.14
N ASN A 320 -2.86 -5.78 11.02
CA ASN A 320 -3.51 -4.47 11.01
C ASN A 320 -3.24 -3.77 9.67
N VAL A 321 -3.70 -4.36 8.56
CA VAL A 321 -3.62 -3.76 7.22
C VAL A 321 -4.93 -3.13 6.79
N SER A 322 -4.84 -2.16 5.88
CA SER A 322 -6.01 -1.55 5.30
C SER A 322 -6.77 -2.53 4.40
N LEU A 323 -8.07 -2.33 4.22
CA LEU A 323 -8.83 -3.16 3.28
C LEU A 323 -8.39 -2.92 1.83
N ILE A 324 -7.87 -1.73 1.50
CA ILE A 324 -7.35 -1.52 0.15
C ILE A 324 -6.11 -2.37 -0.11
N ASP A 325 -5.20 -2.52 0.86
CA ASP A 325 -4.05 -3.43 0.73
C ASP A 325 -4.51 -4.87 0.55
N VAL A 326 -5.58 -5.25 1.25
CA VAL A 326 -6.22 -6.56 1.11
C VAL A 326 -6.88 -6.72 -0.26
N PHE A 327 -7.47 -5.68 -0.84
CA PHE A 327 -8.03 -5.72 -2.20
C PHE A 327 -6.94 -5.82 -3.27
N TYR A 328 -5.86 -5.04 -3.08
CA TYR A 328 -4.68 -5.09 -3.92
C TYR A 328 -4.14 -6.52 -3.95
N ARG A 329 -3.93 -7.14 -2.79
CA ARG A 329 -3.32 -8.47 -2.71
C ARG A 329 -4.33 -9.59 -2.95
N TRP A 330 -5.50 -9.60 -2.32
CA TRP A 330 -6.37 -10.78 -2.29
C TRP A 330 -7.82 -10.53 -2.74
N GLY A 331 -8.07 -9.48 -3.51
CA GLY A 331 -9.41 -9.11 -4.00
C GLY A 331 -10.17 -10.22 -4.76
N TRP A 332 -9.52 -11.35 -5.08
CA TRP A 332 -10.09 -12.49 -5.80
C TRP A 332 -10.66 -13.61 -4.89
N SER A 333 -10.28 -13.71 -3.61
CA SER A 333 -10.66 -14.84 -2.73
C SER A 333 -11.06 -14.48 -1.29
N LEU A 334 -11.01 -13.20 -0.93
CA LEU A 334 -11.49 -12.75 0.36
C LEU A 334 -12.99 -12.99 0.48
N ASP A 335 -13.41 -13.64 1.56
CA ASP A 335 -14.82 -13.73 1.92
C ASP A 335 -15.32 -12.36 2.41
N LEU A 336 -15.70 -11.51 1.47
CA LEU A 336 -16.19 -10.15 1.76
C LEU A 336 -17.50 -10.13 2.55
N ASP A 337 -18.20 -11.26 2.70
CA ASP A 337 -19.41 -11.37 3.52
C ASP A 337 -19.08 -11.79 4.96
N ALA A 338 -17.87 -12.28 5.22
CA ALA A 338 -17.39 -12.63 6.55
C ALA A 338 -16.90 -11.42 7.35
N LEU A 339 -16.66 -10.27 6.70
CA LEU A 339 -16.28 -9.03 7.36
C LEU A 339 -17.52 -8.30 7.89
N ASP A 340 -17.60 -8.11 9.20
CA ASP A 340 -18.64 -7.28 9.79
C ASP A 340 -18.34 -5.77 9.62
N GLU A 341 -19.35 -4.91 9.85
CA GLU A 341 -19.21 -3.46 9.72
C GLU A 341 -18.13 -2.87 10.64
N GLU A 342 -17.92 -3.46 11.82
CA GLU A 342 -16.94 -2.99 12.78
C GLU A 342 -15.51 -3.27 12.30
N GLN A 343 -15.27 -4.49 11.79
CA GLN A 343 -14.02 -4.90 11.19
C GLN A 343 -13.72 -4.06 9.94
N MET A 344 -14.71 -3.87 9.05
CA MET A 344 -14.54 -3.03 7.87
C MET A 344 -14.19 -1.59 8.24
N SER A 345 -14.87 -1.01 9.23
CA SER A 345 -14.57 0.34 9.71
C SER A 345 -13.13 0.44 10.21
N LYS A 346 -12.65 -0.54 11.00
CA LYS A 346 -11.28 -0.59 11.53
C LYS A 346 -10.21 -0.76 10.44
N MET A 347 -10.53 -1.46 9.35
CA MET A 347 -9.67 -1.62 8.19
C MET A 347 -9.71 -0.42 7.23
N GLY A 348 -10.53 0.58 7.52
CA GLY A 348 -10.64 1.81 6.74
C GLY A 348 -9.35 2.60 6.77
N SER A 349 -8.81 2.89 5.59
CA SER A 349 -7.77 3.88 5.38
C SER A 349 -8.13 4.82 4.24
N CYS A 350 -7.57 6.02 4.27
CA CYS A 350 -7.66 7.00 3.20
C CYS A 350 -6.39 7.85 3.22
N GLU A 351 -5.71 7.99 2.08
CA GLU A 351 -4.55 8.86 2.00
C GLU A 351 -4.93 10.32 1.75
N ILE A 352 -4.29 11.22 2.47
CA ILE A 352 -4.45 12.67 2.31
C ILE A 352 -3.07 13.31 2.17
N SER A 353 -2.94 14.23 1.22
CA SER A 353 -1.66 14.88 0.94
C SER A 353 -1.73 16.38 1.22
N PHE A 354 -0.65 16.89 1.81
CA PHE A 354 -0.48 18.30 2.11
C PHE A 354 0.87 18.78 1.58
N ALA A 355 0.91 20.00 1.06
CA ALA A 355 2.12 20.57 0.49
C ALA A 355 2.39 21.99 0.96
N VAL A 356 3.67 22.36 1.05
CA VAL A 356 4.08 23.76 1.12
C VAL A 356 3.93 24.38 -0.27
N ALA A 357 3.05 25.38 -0.39
CA ALA A 357 2.78 26.01 -1.68
C ALA A 357 4.00 26.82 -2.16
N THR A 358 4.39 26.66 -3.43
CA THR A 358 5.49 27.43 -4.04
C THR A 358 5.23 28.94 -4.11
N THR A 359 3.98 29.36 -3.93
CA THR A 359 3.56 30.75 -3.84
C THR A 359 3.54 31.28 -2.41
N ASP A 360 3.89 30.47 -1.41
CA ASP A 360 4.03 30.92 -0.03
C ASP A 360 5.18 31.92 0.07
N GLN A 361 4.93 33.06 0.73
CA GLN A 361 5.96 34.08 0.90
C GLN A 361 7.15 33.60 1.74
N PHE A 362 6.95 32.53 2.52
CA PHE A 362 7.96 31.89 3.36
C PHE A 362 8.39 30.53 2.81
N PHE A 363 8.23 30.29 1.50
CA PHE A 363 8.51 29.00 0.88
C PHE A 363 9.94 28.51 1.19
N ASP A 364 10.96 29.34 0.91
CA ASP A 364 12.37 28.97 1.09
C ASP A 364 12.67 28.60 2.56
N ASP A 365 12.18 29.40 3.51
CA ASP A 365 12.40 29.13 4.95
C ASP A 365 11.72 27.84 5.42
N LYS A 366 10.53 27.53 4.87
CA LYS A 366 9.80 26.29 5.19
C LYS A 366 10.46 25.07 4.55
N GLU A 367 10.91 25.19 3.29
CA GLU A 367 11.67 24.16 2.59
C GLU A 367 12.93 23.79 3.38
N ASP A 368 13.68 24.79 3.82
CA ASP A 368 14.89 24.58 4.59
C ASP A 368 14.67 23.88 5.94
N ILE A 369 13.56 24.17 6.63
CA ILE A 369 13.19 23.48 7.87
C ILE A 369 12.89 22.00 7.59
N LEU A 370 12.18 21.71 6.49
CA LEU A 370 11.86 20.35 6.08
C LEU A 370 13.10 19.57 5.67
N ASP A 371 14.02 20.18 4.94
CA ASP A 371 15.32 19.61 4.58
C ASP A 371 16.12 19.20 5.83
N GLY A 372 16.11 20.05 6.86
CA GLY A 372 16.70 19.74 8.17
C GLY A 372 16.13 18.47 8.82
N GLN A 373 14.86 18.15 8.55
CA GLN A 373 14.17 16.94 9.02
C GLN A 373 14.18 15.79 8.00
N LYS A 374 14.75 15.99 6.81
CA LYS A 374 14.70 15.05 5.67
C LYS A 374 13.27 14.70 5.25
N LEU A 375 12.38 15.67 5.38
CA LEU A 375 11.00 15.60 4.91
C LEU A 375 10.88 16.30 3.57
N GLU A 376 9.92 15.88 2.76
CA GLU A 376 9.67 16.45 1.43
C GLU A 376 8.61 17.55 1.54
N LEU A 377 8.57 18.44 0.54
CA LEU A 377 7.60 19.55 0.46
C LEU A 377 6.15 19.07 0.35
N LEU A 378 5.94 17.93 -0.29
CA LEU A 378 4.68 17.19 -0.34
C LEU A 378 4.77 16.03 0.63
N GLN A 379 3.82 15.89 1.53
CA GLN A 379 3.71 14.76 2.44
C GLN A 379 2.33 14.14 2.28
N THR A 380 2.30 12.82 2.09
CA THR A 380 1.08 12.02 2.08
C THR A 380 0.97 11.26 3.41
N PHE A 381 -0.22 11.27 4.00
CA PHE A 381 -0.50 10.64 5.28
C PHE A 381 -1.68 9.67 5.12
N GLU A 382 -1.49 8.43 5.56
CA GLU A 382 -2.56 7.45 5.69
C GLU A 382 -3.42 7.78 6.92
N LEU A 383 -4.65 8.24 6.70
CA LEU A 383 -5.66 8.37 7.73
C LEU A 383 -6.27 7.00 7.98
N ARG A 384 -6.40 6.59 9.25
CA ARG A 384 -7.04 5.34 9.64
C ARG A 384 -8.17 5.59 10.61
N HIS A 385 -9.06 4.63 10.75
CA HIS A 385 -10.17 4.71 11.67
C HIS A 385 -9.73 4.94 13.13
N ASP A 386 -8.66 4.28 13.56
CA ASP A 386 -7.92 4.60 14.77
C ASP A 386 -6.88 5.69 14.47
N MET A 387 -7.32 6.94 14.38
CA MET A 387 -6.42 8.10 14.35
C MET A 387 -5.54 8.10 15.61
N GLY A 388 -4.42 7.38 15.55
CA GLY A 388 -3.52 7.16 16.68
C GLY A 388 -2.80 8.44 17.07
N GLU A 389 -2.43 8.53 18.34
CA GLU A 389 -1.65 9.65 18.87
C GLU A 389 -0.33 9.84 18.09
N GLU A 390 0.29 8.74 17.65
CA GLU A 390 1.52 8.76 16.84
C GLU A 390 1.31 9.40 15.45
N LEU A 391 0.20 9.09 14.77
CA LEU A 391 -0.11 9.71 13.47
C LEU A 391 -0.30 11.22 13.64
N LEU A 392 -0.97 11.64 14.71
CA LEU A 392 -1.16 13.05 15.05
C LEU A 392 0.17 13.74 15.37
N GLN A 393 1.07 13.08 16.10
CA GLN A 393 2.42 13.59 16.38
C GLN A 393 3.26 13.77 15.10
N ARG A 394 3.00 12.97 14.06
CA ARG A 394 3.69 13.08 12.77
C ARG A 394 3.08 14.15 11.85
N ILE A 395 1.76 14.22 11.77
CA ILE A 395 1.04 15.10 10.83
C ILE A 395 0.98 16.55 11.33
N LEU A 396 0.75 16.77 12.63
CA LEU A 396 0.50 18.11 13.17
C LEU A 396 1.70 19.06 13.03
N PRO A 397 2.96 18.66 13.27
CA PRO A 397 4.10 19.58 13.12
C PRO A 397 4.26 20.07 11.68
N PHE A 398 4.05 19.16 10.72
CA PHE A 398 4.06 19.50 9.31
C PHE A 398 2.93 20.47 8.96
N LEU A 399 1.69 20.18 9.39
CA LEU A 399 0.55 21.07 9.14
C LEU A 399 0.72 22.44 9.79
N ARG A 400 1.28 22.50 11.01
CA ARG A 400 1.59 23.77 11.68
C ARG A 400 2.59 24.60 10.89
N LEU A 401 3.61 23.96 10.30
CA LEU A 401 4.56 24.61 9.39
C LEU A 401 3.86 25.13 8.14
N VAL A 402 3.04 24.30 7.49
CA VAL A 402 2.25 24.68 6.30
C VAL A 402 1.39 25.90 6.61
N CYS A 403 0.66 25.89 7.72
CA CYS A 403 -0.25 26.97 8.13
C CYS A 403 0.46 28.17 8.78
N LEU A 404 1.79 28.15 8.91
CA LEU A 404 2.54 29.22 9.57
C LEU A 404 2.54 30.50 8.73
N LYS A 405 2.03 31.59 9.30
CA LYS A 405 1.90 32.90 8.63
C LYS A 405 1.75 34.05 9.64
N GLY A 406 1.87 35.28 9.14
CA GLY A 406 1.55 36.48 9.93
C GLY A 406 2.43 36.61 11.18
N LYS A 407 1.81 36.78 12.35
CA LYS A 407 2.53 37.01 13.62
C LYS A 407 3.38 35.83 14.06
N ASP A 408 3.12 34.63 13.55
CA ASP A 408 3.81 33.40 13.90
C ASP A 408 5.09 33.18 13.07
N SER A 409 5.30 33.98 12.01
CA SER A 409 6.45 33.83 11.11
C SER A 409 7.80 34.09 11.76
N PHE A 410 7.85 34.71 12.95
CA PHE A 410 9.11 34.95 13.67
C PHE A 410 9.88 33.66 13.94
N ILE A 411 9.21 32.50 13.98
CA ILE A 411 9.88 31.21 14.19
C ILE A 411 10.72 30.75 12.99
N LEU A 412 10.51 31.36 11.83
CA LEU A 412 11.28 31.09 10.60
C LEU A 412 12.60 31.88 10.57
N GLU A 413 12.77 32.85 11.47
CA GLU A 413 14.00 33.64 11.56
C GLU A 413 15.21 32.74 11.87
N ALA A 414 16.38 33.14 11.37
CA ALA A 414 17.61 32.36 11.47
C ALA A 414 17.99 31.93 12.91
N VAL A 415 17.61 32.73 13.92
CA VAL A 415 17.86 32.43 15.34
C VAL A 415 17.13 31.18 15.83
N PHE A 416 15.94 30.89 15.28
CA PHE A 416 15.12 29.75 15.67
C PHE A 416 15.31 28.55 14.76
N ARG A 417 16.12 28.65 13.73
CA ARG A 417 16.18 27.66 12.64
C ARG A 417 16.48 26.24 13.09
N SER A 418 17.35 26.07 14.09
CA SER A 418 17.67 24.75 14.66
C SER A 418 16.60 24.20 15.60
N GLU A 419 15.69 25.05 16.09
CA GLU A 419 14.69 24.72 17.11
C GLU A 419 13.25 24.81 16.59
N ALA A 420 13.02 25.40 15.41
CA ALA A 420 11.71 25.67 14.85
C ALA A 420 10.84 24.41 14.81
N TRP A 421 11.38 23.30 14.30
CA TRP A 421 10.67 22.02 14.26
C TRP A 421 10.27 21.52 15.65
N SER A 422 11.16 21.63 16.64
CA SER A 422 10.88 21.21 18.02
C SER A 422 9.74 22.02 18.64
N HIS A 423 9.63 23.30 18.30
CA HIS A 423 8.51 24.13 18.75
C HIS A 423 7.19 23.76 18.07
N LEU A 424 7.24 23.36 16.79
CA LEU A 424 6.08 22.91 16.03
C LEU A 424 5.57 21.52 16.43
N GLN A 425 6.36 20.74 17.20
CA GLN A 425 5.87 19.49 17.80
C GLN A 425 4.72 19.71 18.80
N LEU A 426 4.65 20.90 19.39
CA LEU A 426 3.59 21.31 20.31
C LEU A 426 2.68 22.35 19.67
N PRO A 427 1.45 22.54 20.18
CA PRO A 427 0.53 23.56 19.68
C PRO A 427 1.18 24.94 19.64
N PHE A 428 1.15 25.62 18.49
CA PHE A 428 1.98 26.82 18.29
C PHE A 428 1.28 28.10 18.74
N SER A 429 0.15 28.44 18.12
CA SER A 429 -0.70 29.58 18.46
C SER A 429 -2.17 29.22 18.19
N TYR A 430 -3.10 29.96 18.80
CA TYR A 430 -4.53 29.75 18.55
C TYR A 430 -4.89 29.90 17.05
N ASP A 431 -4.35 30.93 16.39
CA ASP A 431 -4.62 31.19 14.98
C ASP A 431 -4.00 30.12 14.07
N ASN A 432 -2.82 29.62 14.41
CA ASN A 432 -2.15 28.54 13.68
C ASN A 432 -2.91 27.21 13.84
N GLU A 433 -3.25 26.80 15.07
CA GLU A 433 -4.01 25.55 15.28
C GLU A 433 -5.40 25.62 14.64
N LYS A 434 -6.06 26.77 14.69
CA LYS A 434 -7.33 26.98 13.99
C LYS A 434 -7.16 26.82 12.48
N ALA A 435 -6.11 27.39 11.90
CA ALA A 435 -5.82 27.25 10.48
C ALA A 435 -5.51 25.79 10.10
N VAL A 436 -4.82 25.04 10.96
CA VAL A 436 -4.60 23.59 10.78
C VAL A 436 -5.93 22.83 10.78
N CYS A 437 -6.82 23.10 11.74
CA CYS A 437 -8.15 22.48 11.78
C CYS A 437 -8.95 22.79 10.52
N ASP A 438 -9.01 24.06 10.13
CA ASP A 438 -9.75 24.53 8.96
C ASP A 438 -9.21 23.88 7.68
N LEU A 439 -7.89 23.76 7.54
CA LEU A 439 -7.25 23.10 6.41
C LEU A 439 -7.65 21.62 6.32
N VAL A 440 -7.49 20.85 7.41
CA VAL A 440 -7.82 19.41 7.39
C VAL A 440 -9.31 19.18 7.14
N ILE A 441 -10.18 19.93 7.84
CA ILE A 441 -11.63 19.82 7.66
C ILE A 441 -12.02 20.12 6.21
N GLN A 442 -11.49 21.21 5.64
CA GLN A 442 -11.77 21.58 4.26
C GLN A 442 -11.30 20.51 3.28
N THR A 443 -10.06 20.01 3.41
CA THR A 443 -9.54 18.96 2.53
C THR A 443 -10.38 17.68 2.63
N CYS A 444 -10.77 17.26 3.83
CA CYS A 444 -11.66 16.10 3.99
C CYS A 444 -13.05 16.33 3.39
N GLN A 445 -13.62 17.52 3.53
CA GLN A 445 -14.91 17.88 2.94
C GLN A 445 -14.85 17.87 1.41
N GLU A 446 -13.80 18.44 0.81
CA GLU A 446 -13.58 18.41 -0.64
C GLU A 446 -13.46 16.97 -1.16
N SER A 447 -12.75 16.09 -0.45
CA SER A 447 -12.69 14.65 -0.80
C SER A 447 -14.05 13.96 -0.68
N LEU A 448 -14.85 14.27 0.35
CA LEU A 448 -16.21 13.74 0.49
C LEU A 448 -17.14 14.20 -0.64
N GLU A 449 -17.04 15.46 -1.07
CA GLU A 449 -17.84 16.00 -2.17
C GLU A 449 -17.56 15.28 -3.50
N ARG A 450 -16.31 14.88 -3.76
CA ARG A 450 -15.97 14.06 -4.93
C ARG A 450 -16.68 12.71 -4.88
N TRP A 451 -16.64 12.05 -3.73
CA TRP A 451 -17.34 10.77 -3.53
C TRP A 451 -18.85 10.86 -3.70
N GLN A 452 -19.50 11.98 -3.36
CA GLN A 452 -20.95 12.16 -3.52
C GLN A 452 -21.43 12.00 -4.97
N GLN A 453 -20.57 12.27 -5.95
CA GLN A 453 -20.88 12.12 -7.37
C GLN A 453 -20.98 10.65 -7.81
N VAL A 454 -20.35 9.74 -7.05
CA VAL A 454 -20.34 8.29 -7.31
C VAL A 454 -21.43 7.62 -6.48
N SER A 455 -22.68 7.67 -6.96
CA SER A 455 -23.82 7.00 -6.29
C SER A 455 -23.87 5.50 -6.61
N GLU A 456 -24.62 4.74 -5.82
CA GLU A 456 -24.81 3.30 -6.06
C GLU A 456 -25.47 3.02 -7.43
N GLU A 457 -26.42 3.87 -7.85
CA GLU A 457 -27.05 3.78 -9.17
C GLU A 457 -26.05 4.04 -10.31
N VAL A 458 -25.11 4.97 -10.10
CA VAL A 458 -24.03 5.27 -11.06
C VAL A 458 -23.08 4.09 -11.19
N ILE A 459 -22.71 3.45 -10.08
CA ILE A 459 -21.89 2.23 -10.08
C ILE A 459 -22.63 1.11 -10.82
N GLU A 460 -23.90 0.85 -10.47
CA GLU A 460 -24.66 -0.28 -11.03
C GLU A 460 -24.90 -0.13 -12.53
N THR A 461 -25.26 1.08 -12.98
CA THR A 461 -25.49 1.38 -14.40
C THR A 461 -24.19 1.39 -15.20
N GLY A 462 -23.15 1.96 -14.61
CA GLY A 462 -21.86 2.22 -15.24
C GLY A 462 -20.94 1.00 -15.35
N MET A 463 -21.03 0.11 -14.36
CA MET A 463 -20.29 -1.15 -14.29
C MET A 463 -21.19 -2.37 -14.60
N LYS A 464 -22.26 -2.19 -15.38
CA LYS A 464 -23.24 -3.25 -15.67
C LYS A 464 -22.64 -4.55 -16.23
N ASP A 465 -21.56 -4.42 -17.00
CA ASP A 465 -20.86 -5.53 -17.67
C ASP A 465 -19.71 -6.10 -16.80
N SER A 466 -19.43 -5.50 -15.65
CA SER A 466 -18.38 -5.90 -14.71
C SER A 466 -18.84 -6.98 -13.73
N HIS A 467 -17.86 -7.69 -13.18
CA HIS A 467 -18.13 -8.70 -12.17
C HIS A 467 -18.69 -8.07 -10.88
N GLU A 468 -19.66 -8.74 -10.25
CA GLU A 468 -20.34 -8.23 -9.04
C GLU A 468 -19.36 -7.98 -7.88
N ILE A 469 -18.29 -8.78 -7.80
CA ILE A 469 -17.23 -8.60 -6.81
C ILE A 469 -16.51 -7.26 -7.00
N ARG A 470 -16.21 -6.87 -8.25
CA ARG A 470 -15.55 -5.58 -8.53
C ARG A 470 -16.45 -4.40 -8.15
N LYS A 471 -17.76 -4.48 -8.43
CA LYS A 471 -18.73 -3.48 -7.96
C LYS A 471 -18.78 -3.41 -6.43
N LYS A 472 -18.77 -4.57 -5.76
CA LYS A 472 -18.72 -4.64 -4.30
C LYS A 472 -17.45 -3.99 -3.75
N MET A 473 -16.29 -4.25 -4.35
CA MET A 473 -15.03 -3.59 -3.97
C MET A 473 -15.13 -2.06 -4.07
N VAL A 474 -15.68 -1.51 -5.16
CA VAL A 474 -15.90 -0.05 -5.28
C VAL A 474 -16.82 0.48 -4.17
N ARG A 475 -17.95 -0.18 -3.92
CA ARG A 475 -18.89 0.22 -2.84
C ARG A 475 -18.22 0.21 -1.48
N MET A 476 -17.42 -0.82 -1.19
CA MET A 476 -16.70 -0.94 0.07
C MET A 476 -15.63 0.15 0.20
N THR A 477 -14.80 0.36 -0.81
CA THR A 477 -13.78 1.44 -0.81
C THR A 477 -14.42 2.80 -0.55
N LYS A 478 -15.50 3.12 -1.27
CA LYS A 478 -16.27 4.36 -1.05
C LYS A 478 -16.76 4.50 0.39
N TRP A 479 -17.44 3.47 0.90
CA TRP A 479 -18.01 3.52 2.25
C TRP A 479 -16.94 3.72 3.33
N MET A 480 -15.80 3.04 3.19
CA MET A 480 -14.70 3.10 4.14
C MET A 480 -13.99 4.44 4.13
N GLU A 481 -13.61 4.95 2.96
CA GLU A 481 -12.97 6.26 2.86
C GLU A 481 -13.92 7.36 3.37
N GLU A 482 -15.21 7.32 3.02
CA GLU A 482 -16.19 8.26 3.55
C GLU A 482 -16.28 8.21 5.09
N ALA A 483 -16.23 7.01 5.68
CA ALA A 483 -16.26 6.85 7.13
C ALA A 483 -15.01 7.43 7.80
N VAL A 484 -13.81 7.18 7.25
CA VAL A 484 -12.55 7.73 7.75
C VAL A 484 -12.53 9.25 7.64
N LEU A 485 -12.98 9.80 6.50
CA LEU A 485 -13.03 11.25 6.27
C LEU A 485 -14.01 11.95 7.23
N LYS A 486 -15.23 11.42 7.39
CA LYS A 486 -16.23 11.97 8.33
C LYS A 486 -15.71 11.96 9.76
N ARG A 487 -15.10 10.86 10.20
CA ARG A 487 -14.51 10.74 11.53
C ARG A 487 -13.35 11.71 11.75
N THR A 488 -12.52 11.92 10.74
CA THR A 488 -11.42 12.89 10.78
C THR A 488 -11.96 14.30 10.94
N ILE A 489 -13.02 14.67 10.21
CA ILE A 489 -13.71 15.95 10.37
C ILE A 489 -14.22 16.10 11.81
N GLU A 490 -14.95 15.12 12.33
CA GLU A 490 -15.48 15.14 13.71
C GLU A 490 -14.37 15.27 14.77
N TYR A 491 -13.20 14.68 14.53
CA TYR A 491 -12.04 14.83 15.40
C TYR A 491 -11.54 16.27 15.40
N PHE A 492 -11.26 16.85 14.22
CA PHE A 492 -10.74 18.21 14.12
C PHE A 492 -11.77 19.28 14.50
N GLU A 493 -13.06 19.04 14.34
CA GLU A 493 -14.12 19.92 14.87
C GLU A 493 -14.12 19.95 16.40
N ARG A 494 -13.95 18.79 17.05
CA ARG A 494 -13.81 18.71 18.51
C ARG A 494 -12.53 19.37 19.00
N TYR A 495 -11.40 19.12 18.33
CA TYR A 495 -10.13 19.77 18.63
C TYR A 495 -10.24 21.29 18.48
N ARG A 496 -10.89 21.76 17.41
CA ARG A 496 -11.19 23.18 17.16
C ARG A 496 -12.05 23.80 18.26
N ALA A 497 -13.06 23.09 18.76
CA ALA A 497 -13.89 23.57 19.86
C ALA A 497 -13.11 23.69 21.18
N GLY A 498 -12.07 22.87 21.36
CA GLY A 498 -11.20 22.84 22.54
C GLY A 498 -10.02 23.82 22.52
N LEU A 499 -9.80 24.58 21.43
CA LEU A 499 -8.62 25.44 21.26
C LEU A 499 -8.44 26.47 22.39
N GLY A 500 -9.52 26.89 23.06
CA GLY A 500 -9.44 27.83 24.18
C GLY A 500 -8.76 27.27 25.44
N HIS A 501 -8.54 25.95 25.51
CA HIS A 501 -7.96 25.26 26.68
C HIS A 501 -6.54 24.75 26.45
N ILE A 502 -5.97 25.02 25.27
CA ILE A 502 -4.65 24.54 24.88
C ILE A 502 -3.60 25.57 25.28
N GLU A 503 -2.48 25.09 25.83
CA GLU A 503 -1.32 25.92 26.12
C GLU A 503 -0.46 26.12 24.87
N TYR A 504 -0.21 27.38 24.50
CA TYR A 504 0.51 27.76 23.28
C TYR A 504 1.96 28.17 23.53
N TYR A 505 2.74 28.42 22.46
CA TYR A 505 4.15 28.76 22.53
C TYR A 505 4.46 29.90 23.52
N GLN A 506 3.70 31.00 23.46
CA GLN A 506 3.92 32.16 24.33
C GLN A 506 3.65 31.83 25.81
N GLU A 507 2.62 31.05 26.11
CA GLU A 507 2.30 30.62 27.47
C GLU A 507 3.37 29.70 28.04
N ARG A 508 3.83 28.72 27.24
CA ARG A 508 4.94 27.83 27.62
C ARG A 508 6.21 28.62 27.92
N ARG A 509 6.53 29.61 27.09
CA ARG A 509 7.70 30.47 27.28
C ARG A 509 7.60 31.30 28.55
N LEU A 510 6.42 31.84 28.87
CA LEU A 510 6.20 32.57 30.12
C LEU A 510 6.31 31.66 31.36
N ARG A 511 5.88 30.40 31.27
CA ARG A 511 6.07 29.43 32.37
C ARG A 511 7.54 29.09 32.60
N GLN A 512 8.33 28.96 31.54
CA GLN A 512 9.78 28.73 31.66
C GLN A 512 10.53 29.89 32.33
N LEU A 513 9.98 31.11 32.28
CA LEU A 513 10.54 32.25 33.02
C LEU A 513 10.38 32.12 34.54
N ASP A 514 9.55 31.17 35.00
CA ASP A 514 9.34 30.81 36.42
C ASP A 514 9.19 32.04 37.34
N LEU A 515 8.44 33.05 36.88
CA LEU A 515 8.34 34.36 37.54
C LEU A 515 7.69 34.32 38.93
N LEU A 516 7.18 33.15 39.35
CA LEU A 516 6.57 32.91 40.65
C LEU A 516 7.44 32.04 41.57
N ARG A 517 8.64 31.64 41.16
CA ARG A 517 9.57 31.00 42.10
C ARG A 517 9.96 31.97 43.22
N PRO A 518 10.19 31.48 44.44
CA PRO A 518 10.79 32.30 45.48
C PRO A 518 12.07 32.94 44.95
N LEU A 519 12.22 34.25 45.14
CA LEU A 519 13.46 34.96 44.85
C LEU A 519 14.60 34.26 45.57
N ASP A 520 15.67 33.94 44.86
CA ASP A 520 16.88 33.46 45.50
C ASP A 520 17.50 34.61 46.31
N ASN A 521 18.21 34.30 47.40
CA ASN A 521 18.85 35.32 48.24
C ASN A 521 19.89 36.14 47.44
N THR A 522 20.37 35.60 46.32
CA THR A 522 21.27 36.27 45.37
C THR A 522 20.56 37.30 44.48
N GLU A 523 19.24 37.24 44.37
CA GLU A 523 18.39 38.12 43.55
C GLU A 523 17.76 39.26 44.38
N ILE A 524 17.89 39.20 45.71
CA ILE A 524 17.45 40.24 46.63
C ILE A 524 18.52 41.35 46.68
N VAL A 525 18.44 42.29 45.73
CA VAL A 525 19.29 43.50 45.77
C VAL A 525 18.75 44.45 46.84
N GLY A 526 19.53 44.68 47.90
CA GLY A 526 19.24 45.69 48.93
C GLY A 526 18.93 45.15 50.33
N GLN A 527 19.04 43.83 50.59
CA GLN A 527 19.15 43.38 51.97
C GLN A 527 20.51 43.83 52.52
N LEU A 528 20.48 44.87 53.34
CA LEU A 528 21.60 45.22 54.22
C LEU A 528 22.05 43.94 54.94
N PRO A 529 23.37 43.64 54.96
CA PRO A 529 23.84 42.51 55.74
C PRO A 529 23.36 42.69 57.17
N ALA A 530 22.75 41.63 57.71
CA ALA A 530 22.46 41.54 59.13
C ALA A 530 23.74 41.92 59.89
N GLU A 531 23.62 42.87 60.81
CA GLU A 531 24.74 43.48 61.52
C GLU A 531 25.68 42.40 62.08
N GLY A 532 26.88 42.32 61.50
CA GLY A 532 27.97 41.51 62.01
C GLY A 532 28.66 40.65 60.95
N GLU A 533 29.40 41.28 60.03
CA GLU A 533 30.79 40.92 59.71
C GLU A 533 31.28 41.64 58.42
N GLY A 534 32.35 42.43 58.55
CA GLY A 534 33.42 42.54 57.55
C GLY A 534 33.12 43.24 56.22
N ALA A 535 33.50 44.52 56.16
CA ALA A 535 33.58 45.36 54.97
C ALA A 535 34.30 44.73 53.76
N ALA A 536 33.69 44.83 52.57
CA ALA A 536 34.38 44.96 51.28
C ALA A 536 33.46 45.53 50.18
N GLY A 537 33.62 46.83 49.88
CA GLY A 537 33.44 47.39 48.53
C GLY A 537 32.01 47.71 48.06
N GLU A 538 31.45 48.83 48.51
CA GLU A 538 30.47 49.57 47.70
C GLU A 538 31.12 49.99 46.38
N ARG A 539 30.62 49.46 45.26
CA ARG A 539 30.73 50.12 43.95
C ARG A 539 29.33 50.51 43.51
N SER A 540 29.14 51.80 43.27
CA SER A 540 27.87 52.35 42.84
C SER A 540 27.46 51.80 41.48
N PHE A 541 26.16 51.62 41.31
CA PHE A 541 25.47 50.97 40.18
C PHE A 541 25.51 51.78 38.87
N ASP A 542 26.14 52.96 38.84
CA ASP A 542 26.02 53.95 37.76
C ASP A 542 27.14 53.88 36.69
N GLN A 543 28.03 52.89 36.70
CA GLN A 543 29.17 52.86 35.76
C GLN A 543 28.99 52.02 34.48
N PHE A 544 27.81 51.42 34.24
CA PHE A 544 27.63 50.52 33.08
C PHE A 544 26.73 51.05 31.96
N TYR A 545 26.27 52.30 32.02
CA TYR A 545 25.50 52.92 30.94
C TYR A 545 25.99 54.33 30.61
N LEU A 546 27.03 54.41 29.78
CA LEU A 546 27.27 55.49 28.82
C LEU A 546 27.96 54.94 27.56
#